data_AF-A0A2U8U9N7-F1
#
_entry.id   AF-A0A2U8U9N7-F1
#
_cell.length_a   1.000
_cell.length_b   1.000
_cell.length_c   1.000
_cell.angle_alpha   90.00
_cell.angle_beta   90.00
_cell.angle_gamma   90.00
#
_symmetry.space_group_name_H-M   'P 1'
#
loop_
_entity.id
_entity.type
_entity.pdbx_description
1 polymer ?
#
loop_
_entity_poly.entity_id
_entity_poly.type
_entity_poly.pdbx_seq_one_letter_code
_entity_poly.pdbx_strand_id
1 'polypeptide(L)'
;MFKTLALIAFAASAVQAHYFVDSINGETSCLRDLVKNAENSPVTGGDINTSKITCGAANPGPAASPITLAAGSTVTAHYNPGAYHAGPCAVYVAKKGTNSWAKIHEYLYQSGSWCSDWITSNGNNYKFTVPSGLAPGDYTFRVEHLGLHVAQSAGGAQFYIRCFDAVVTGGGSSTGSPQVQFPGAYSTTTPGVIWDMYSSNNAAYPRYGPAVASFGSGGGSTGGNGGGVTTTTRTTTVAPTNCAAKYGQCGGIGWTGPTCCQSGSTCNASGSYYSQCI
;
A
#
# COMPACT_ATOMS: atom_id res chain seq x y z
N MET A 1 37.24 12.57 57.28
CA MET A 1 37.43 12.84 55.83
C MET A 1 36.45 11.94 55.08
N PHE A 2 35.46 12.56 54.43
CA PHE A 2 34.40 11.90 53.68
C PHE A 2 34.91 11.45 52.29
N LYS A 3 34.53 10.24 51.84
CA LYS A 3 34.41 9.93 50.41
C LYS A 3 33.26 8.95 50.19
N THR A 4 32.10 9.49 49.85
CA THR A 4 30.96 8.73 49.31
C THR A 4 31.20 8.59 47.80
N LEU A 5 31.41 7.36 47.32
CA LEU A 5 31.40 7.07 45.87
C LEU A 5 29.94 7.07 45.39
N ALA A 6 29.61 7.99 44.49
CA ALA A 6 28.36 7.95 43.75
C ALA A 6 28.50 6.95 42.58
N LEU A 7 27.75 5.85 42.64
CA LEU A 7 27.56 4.97 41.49
C LEU A 7 26.60 5.65 40.52
N ILE A 8 27.11 6.13 39.38
CA ILE A 8 26.27 6.58 38.27
C ILE A 8 25.79 5.33 37.52
N ALA A 9 24.53 4.96 37.72
CA ALA A 9 23.88 3.94 36.92
C ALA A 9 23.62 4.49 35.51
N PHE A 10 24.40 4.03 34.52
CA PHE A 10 24.06 4.22 33.12
C PHE A 10 22.83 3.35 32.80
N ALA A 11 21.66 3.97 32.68
CA ALA A 11 20.51 3.31 32.07
C ALA A 11 20.81 3.15 30.57
N ALA A 12 21.16 1.95 30.15
CA ALA A 12 21.17 1.60 28.73
C ALA A 12 19.72 1.66 28.25
N SER A 13 19.34 2.72 27.54
CA SER A 13 18.11 2.74 26.76
C SER A 13 18.21 1.60 25.75
N ALA A 14 17.40 0.54 25.90
CA ALA A 14 17.25 -0.47 24.88
C ALA A 14 16.70 0.23 23.63
N VAL A 15 17.58 0.50 22.66
CA VAL A 15 17.17 1.01 21.35
C VAL A 15 16.44 -0.13 20.66
N GLN A 16 15.12 -0.14 20.76
CA GLN A 16 14.26 -1.06 20.02
C GLN A 16 14.29 -0.63 18.55
N ALA A 17 15.23 -1.17 17.77
CA ALA A 17 15.38 -0.85 16.34
C ALA A 17 14.23 -1.39 15.46
N HIS A 18 13.24 -2.04 16.06
CA HIS A 18 12.22 -2.82 15.38
C HIS A 18 10.81 -2.33 15.73
N TYR A 19 9.99 -2.10 14.70
CA TYR A 19 8.67 -1.50 14.78
C TYR A 19 7.63 -2.36 14.04
N PHE A 20 6.37 -2.14 14.36
CA PHE A 20 5.24 -2.83 13.74
C PHE A 20 4.03 -1.91 13.68
N VAL A 21 3.03 -2.28 12.88
CA VAL A 21 1.72 -1.63 12.91
C VAL A 21 0.94 -2.17 14.10
N ASP A 22 0.64 -1.31 15.07
CA ASP A 22 -0.01 -1.69 16.34
C ASP A 22 -1.51 -1.37 16.38
N SER A 23 -2.02 -0.57 15.44
CA SER A 23 -3.46 -0.36 15.26
C SER A 23 -3.83 0.06 13.84
N ILE A 24 -5.08 -0.20 13.48
CA ILE A 24 -5.74 0.26 12.25
C ILE A 24 -6.94 1.12 12.65
N ASN A 25 -6.93 2.40 12.30
CA ASN A 25 -7.92 3.39 12.75
C ASN A 25 -8.07 3.43 14.29
N GLY A 26 -7.01 3.13 15.04
CA GLY A 26 -7.03 3.02 16.49
C GLY A 26 -7.51 1.67 17.03
N GLU A 27 -7.98 0.76 16.18
CA GLU A 27 -8.45 -0.57 16.54
C GLU A 27 -7.33 -1.61 16.46
N THR A 28 -7.30 -2.53 17.41
CA THR A 28 -6.29 -3.61 17.47
C THR A 28 -6.87 -4.98 17.15
N SER A 29 -8.17 -5.20 17.36
CA SER A 29 -8.82 -6.52 17.21
C SER A 29 -8.83 -7.06 15.79
N CYS A 30 -8.70 -6.17 14.79
CA CYS A 30 -8.66 -6.53 13.38
C CYS A 30 -7.27 -6.95 12.89
N LEU A 31 -6.23 -6.65 13.68
CA LEU A 31 -4.89 -7.14 13.39
C LEU A 31 -4.88 -8.66 13.59
N ARG A 32 -4.19 -9.36 12.70
CA ARG A 32 -3.99 -10.80 12.83
C ARG A 32 -3.15 -11.11 14.07
N ASP A 33 -3.53 -12.17 14.79
CA ASP A 33 -3.08 -12.38 16.17
C ASP A 33 -1.56 -12.38 16.32
N LEU A 34 -1.12 -11.68 17.38
CA LEU A 34 0.28 -11.51 17.74
C LEU A 34 0.88 -12.85 18.20
N VAL A 35 1.92 -13.32 17.53
CA VAL A 35 2.85 -14.25 18.19
C VAL A 35 3.82 -13.42 19.01
N LYS A 36 3.52 -13.29 20.32
CA LYS A 36 4.32 -12.51 21.28
C LYS A 36 5.80 -12.90 21.17
N ASN A 37 6.67 -11.90 20.97
CA ASN A 37 8.13 -11.95 20.72
C ASN A 37 8.62 -12.15 19.26
N ALA A 38 7.73 -12.28 18.25
CA ALA A 38 8.12 -12.47 16.84
C ALA A 38 7.74 -11.32 15.88
N GLU A 39 6.85 -10.42 16.31
CA GLU A 39 6.18 -9.42 15.45
C GLU A 39 7.01 -8.18 15.12
N ASN A 40 8.09 -7.94 15.87
CA ASN A 40 9.03 -6.87 15.59
C ASN A 40 10.15 -7.34 14.63
N SER A 41 10.27 -8.66 14.37
CA SER A 41 11.30 -9.18 13.47
C SER A 41 10.93 -8.95 12.00
N PRO A 42 11.84 -8.40 11.19
CA PRO A 42 11.59 -8.27 9.76
C PRO A 42 11.67 -9.65 9.10
N VAL A 43 10.92 -9.82 8.01
CA VAL A 43 11.19 -10.90 7.06
C VAL A 43 12.39 -10.48 6.21
N THR A 44 13.40 -11.34 6.10
CA THR A 44 14.63 -11.08 5.32
C THR A 44 14.76 -12.06 4.15
N GLY A 45 15.87 -11.99 3.41
CA GLY A 45 16.10 -12.85 2.24
C GLY A 45 16.02 -14.36 2.51
N GLY A 46 16.33 -14.81 3.72
CA GLY A 46 16.21 -16.23 4.08
C GLY A 46 14.77 -16.74 4.11
N ASP A 47 13.81 -15.84 4.32
CA ASP A 47 12.38 -16.16 4.50
C ASP A 47 11.50 -15.64 3.34
N ILE A 48 12.07 -14.96 2.34
CA ILE A 48 11.32 -14.28 1.25
C ILE A 48 10.46 -15.23 0.40
N ASN A 49 10.84 -16.50 0.32
CA ASN A 49 10.12 -17.54 -0.43
C ASN A 49 9.22 -18.40 0.45
N THR A 50 8.99 -18.01 1.71
CA THR A 50 8.15 -18.73 2.68
C THR A 50 6.83 -18.00 2.92
N SER A 51 5.89 -18.62 3.65
CA SER A 51 4.62 -17.96 4.03
C SER A 51 4.80 -16.70 4.88
N LYS A 52 5.97 -16.51 5.52
CA LYS A 52 6.26 -15.32 6.33
C LYS A 52 6.20 -14.03 5.53
N ILE A 53 6.53 -14.04 4.23
CA ILE A 53 6.48 -12.83 3.38
C ILE A 53 5.04 -12.32 3.17
N THR A 54 4.03 -13.14 3.46
CA THR A 54 2.62 -12.79 3.28
C THR A 54 2.12 -11.89 4.40
N CYS A 55 2.25 -12.32 5.67
CA CYS A 55 1.69 -11.59 6.81
C CYS A 55 2.67 -11.33 7.96
N GLY A 56 3.97 -11.47 7.71
CA GLY A 56 5.03 -11.17 8.68
C GLY A 56 5.72 -12.41 9.25
N ALA A 57 6.83 -12.19 9.95
CA ALA A 57 7.72 -13.25 10.45
C ALA A 57 7.04 -14.23 11.42
N ALA A 58 6.04 -13.76 12.14
CA ALA A 58 5.20 -14.54 13.05
C ALA A 58 4.27 -15.54 12.34
N ASN A 59 4.03 -15.37 11.03
CA ASN A 59 3.05 -16.14 10.26
C ASN A 59 1.69 -16.29 10.98
N PRO A 60 1.02 -15.15 11.28
CA PRO A 60 -0.11 -15.14 12.21
C PRO A 60 -1.37 -15.79 11.62
N GLY A 61 -2.23 -16.30 12.52
CA GLY A 61 -3.57 -16.76 12.19
C GLY A 61 -4.53 -15.62 11.81
N PRO A 62 -5.81 -15.92 11.56
CA PRO A 62 -6.83 -14.89 11.33
C PRO A 62 -6.93 -13.89 12.49
N ALA A 63 -7.51 -12.72 12.24
CA ALA A 63 -7.76 -11.75 13.30
C ALA A 63 -8.91 -12.19 14.20
N ALA A 64 -8.90 -11.76 15.46
CA ALA A 64 -9.98 -12.02 16.41
C ALA A 64 -11.33 -11.44 15.94
N SER A 65 -11.32 -10.21 15.40
CA SER A 65 -12.53 -9.58 14.85
C SER A 65 -12.20 -8.58 13.73
N PRO A 66 -12.74 -8.76 12.51
CA PRO A 66 -12.44 -7.88 11.38
C PRO A 66 -13.02 -6.47 11.57
N ILE A 67 -12.33 -5.45 11.07
CA ILE A 67 -12.84 -4.07 11.03
C ILE A 67 -13.74 -3.87 9.81
N THR A 68 -14.81 -3.08 9.95
CA THR A 68 -15.65 -2.71 8.79
C THR A 68 -15.09 -1.47 8.11
N LEU A 69 -14.85 -1.54 6.79
CA LEU A 69 -14.32 -0.44 6.00
C LEU A 69 -15.21 -0.17 4.80
N ALA A 70 -15.63 1.08 4.60
CA ALA A 70 -16.33 1.45 3.37
C ALA A 70 -15.34 1.57 2.20
N ALA A 71 -15.69 1.10 1.02
CA ALA A 71 -14.94 1.41 -0.19
C ALA A 71 -14.86 2.94 -0.39
N GLY A 72 -13.68 3.44 -0.74
CA GLY A 72 -13.38 4.87 -0.82
C GLY A 72 -12.99 5.52 0.52
N SER A 73 -13.13 4.83 1.66
CA SER A 73 -12.71 5.38 2.95
C SER A 73 -11.18 5.41 3.11
N THR A 74 -10.69 6.38 3.88
CA THR A 74 -9.30 6.44 4.31
C THR A 74 -9.10 5.56 5.55
N VAL A 75 -8.03 4.79 5.53
CA VAL A 75 -7.54 3.94 6.62
C VAL A 75 -6.22 4.50 7.13
N THR A 76 -6.02 4.46 8.43
CA THR A 76 -4.78 4.87 9.10
C THR A 76 -4.15 3.66 9.78
N ALA A 77 -2.98 3.24 9.34
CA ALA A 77 -2.13 2.28 10.03
C ALA A 77 -1.14 3.04 10.92
N HIS A 78 -1.14 2.78 12.21
CA HIS A 78 -0.23 3.41 13.16
C HIS A 78 0.97 2.51 13.44
N TYR A 79 2.18 3.06 13.34
CA TYR A 79 3.44 2.38 13.64
C TYR A 79 3.91 2.68 15.05
N ASN A 80 4.45 1.67 15.74
CA ASN A 80 4.99 1.83 17.09
C ASN A 80 6.36 1.13 17.21
N PRO A 81 7.42 1.80 17.70
CA PRO A 81 7.46 3.23 18.07
C PRO A 81 7.47 4.21 16.88
N GLY A 82 7.55 3.72 15.64
CA GLY A 82 7.63 4.50 14.40
C GLY A 82 8.43 3.75 13.33
N ALA A 83 8.24 4.05 12.05
CA ALA A 83 9.00 3.38 10.98
C ALA A 83 10.35 4.07 10.77
N TYR A 84 11.40 3.64 11.49
CA TYR A 84 12.67 4.38 11.55
C TYR A 84 13.69 4.03 10.45
N HIS A 85 13.53 2.92 9.74
CA HIS A 85 14.45 2.59 8.65
C HIS A 85 14.01 3.28 7.36
N ALA A 86 14.95 3.93 6.68
CA ALA A 86 14.71 4.49 5.35
C ALA A 86 14.21 3.40 4.39
N GLY A 87 13.09 3.67 3.71
CA GLY A 87 12.39 2.64 2.96
C GLY A 87 11.03 3.05 2.37
N PRO A 88 10.59 2.41 1.28
CA PRO A 88 9.26 2.62 0.73
C PRO A 88 8.20 1.83 1.51
N CYS A 89 6.95 2.13 1.23
CA CYS A 89 5.80 1.38 1.72
C CYS A 89 4.90 0.90 0.59
N ALA A 90 4.18 -0.19 0.84
CA ALA A 90 3.11 -0.68 0.00
C ALA A 90 1.95 -1.21 0.84
N VAL A 91 0.75 -1.17 0.27
CA VAL A 91 -0.43 -1.82 0.84
C VAL A 91 -1.04 -2.71 -0.22
N TYR A 92 -1.39 -3.93 0.18
CA TYR A 92 -2.08 -4.89 -0.67
C TYR A 92 -3.39 -5.32 -0.04
N VAL A 93 -4.30 -5.78 -0.88
CA VAL A 93 -5.56 -6.41 -0.48
C VAL A 93 -5.76 -7.72 -1.23
N ALA A 94 -6.26 -8.74 -0.54
CA ALA A 94 -6.67 -10.01 -1.12
C ALA A 94 -8.02 -10.44 -0.54
N LYS A 95 -8.90 -10.98 -1.39
CA LYS A 95 -10.17 -11.54 -0.93
C LYS A 95 -9.88 -12.71 0.00
N LYS A 96 -10.56 -12.79 1.15
CA LYS A 96 -10.29 -13.81 2.17
C LYS A 96 -10.40 -15.21 1.56
N GLY A 97 -9.42 -16.07 1.85
CA GLY A 97 -9.31 -17.42 1.26
C GLY A 97 -8.60 -17.50 -0.09
N THR A 98 -8.10 -16.38 -0.64
CA THR A 98 -7.32 -16.36 -1.89
C THR A 98 -5.86 -15.96 -1.62
N ASN A 99 -4.97 -16.30 -2.55
CA ASN A 99 -3.59 -15.78 -2.59
C ASN A 99 -3.36 -14.83 -3.77
N SER A 100 -4.38 -14.04 -4.13
CA SER A 100 -4.32 -13.08 -5.23
C SER A 100 -4.39 -11.65 -4.69
N TRP A 101 -3.22 -11.03 -4.59
CA TRP A 101 -3.02 -9.73 -3.94
C TRP A 101 -2.94 -8.60 -4.95
N ALA A 102 -3.84 -7.63 -4.82
CA ALA A 102 -3.79 -6.39 -5.57
C ALA A 102 -3.10 -5.31 -4.73
N LYS A 103 -2.08 -4.64 -5.28
CA LYS A 103 -1.46 -3.48 -4.62
C LYS A 103 -2.44 -2.30 -4.69
N ILE A 104 -2.79 -1.69 -3.56
CA ILE A 104 -3.76 -0.57 -3.51
C ILE A 104 -3.10 0.77 -3.22
N HIS A 105 -1.90 0.75 -2.63
CA HIS A 105 -1.16 1.95 -2.31
C HIS A 105 0.33 1.68 -2.37
N GLU A 106 1.09 2.70 -2.78
CA GLU A 106 2.55 2.68 -2.86
C GLU A 106 3.06 4.07 -2.52
N TYR A 107 4.10 4.12 -1.69
CA TYR A 107 4.85 5.33 -1.41
C TYR A 107 6.34 4.99 -1.53
N LEU A 108 6.97 5.44 -2.62
CA LEU A 108 8.39 5.23 -2.89
C LEU A 108 9.23 6.41 -2.35
N TYR A 109 10.46 6.56 -2.83
CA TYR A 109 11.21 7.78 -2.60
C TYR A 109 10.62 8.92 -3.45
N GLN A 110 10.25 10.02 -2.81
CA GLN A 110 9.73 11.20 -3.49
C GLN A 110 10.06 12.45 -2.69
N SER A 111 10.33 13.56 -3.40
CA SER A 111 10.58 14.87 -2.78
C SER A 111 11.67 14.89 -1.71
N GLY A 112 12.71 14.05 -1.85
CA GLY A 112 13.82 14.00 -0.89
C GLY A 112 13.55 13.15 0.36
N SER A 113 12.46 12.38 0.39
CA SER A 113 12.05 11.60 1.56
C SER A 113 11.53 10.22 1.18
N TRP A 114 11.76 9.27 2.08
CA TRP A 114 11.16 7.94 2.04
C TRP A 114 9.77 7.94 2.65
N CYS A 115 9.03 6.84 2.45
CA CYS A 115 7.75 6.64 3.13
C CYS A 115 7.91 6.68 4.66
N SER A 116 8.96 6.03 5.20
CA SER A 116 9.25 6.04 6.63
C SER A 116 9.40 7.45 7.22
N ASP A 117 10.11 8.34 6.53
CA ASP A 117 10.28 9.74 6.96
C ASP A 117 8.91 10.44 7.07
N TRP A 118 8.03 10.20 6.09
CA TRP A 118 6.67 10.74 6.10
C TRP A 118 5.84 10.14 7.24
N ILE A 119 5.92 8.83 7.49
CA ILE A 119 5.23 8.17 8.61
C ILE A 119 5.64 8.82 9.93
N THR A 120 6.94 8.92 10.21
CA THR A 120 7.45 9.52 11.45
C THR A 120 7.03 10.98 11.59
N SER A 121 7.08 11.76 10.50
CA SER A 121 6.65 13.17 10.50
C SER A 121 5.15 13.36 10.72
N ASN A 122 4.33 12.34 10.47
CA ASN A 122 2.86 12.37 10.62
C ASN A 122 2.38 11.64 11.89
N GLY A 123 3.18 11.68 12.96
CA GLY A 123 2.84 11.06 14.24
C GLY A 123 2.73 9.54 14.13
N ASN A 124 3.62 8.93 13.35
CA ASN A 124 3.67 7.50 13.05
C ASN A 124 2.46 6.93 12.29
N ASN A 125 1.69 7.78 11.62
CA ASN A 125 0.51 7.36 10.87
C ASN A 125 0.82 7.18 9.39
N TYR A 126 0.50 6.01 8.85
CA TYR A 126 0.48 5.73 7.42
C TYR A 126 -0.96 5.65 6.91
N LYS A 127 -1.34 6.55 6.01
CA LYS A 127 -2.70 6.63 5.47
C LYS A 127 -2.77 6.06 4.06
N PHE A 128 -3.83 5.30 3.80
CA PHE A 128 -4.16 4.79 2.46
C PHE A 128 -5.68 4.73 2.29
N THR A 129 -6.16 4.57 1.05
CA THR A 129 -7.59 4.56 0.75
C THR A 129 -8.02 3.17 0.30
N VAL A 130 -9.16 2.68 0.80
CA VAL A 130 -9.80 1.48 0.25
C VAL A 130 -10.28 1.81 -1.16
N PRO A 131 -9.89 1.08 -2.22
CA PRO A 131 -10.29 1.43 -3.57
C PRO A 131 -11.81 1.49 -3.73
N SER A 132 -12.34 2.55 -4.33
CA SER A 132 -13.79 2.73 -4.50
C SER A 132 -14.44 1.68 -5.40
N GLY A 133 -13.68 1.09 -6.33
CA GLY A 133 -14.15 0.00 -7.20
C GLY A 133 -14.02 -1.40 -6.61
N LEU A 134 -13.45 -1.54 -5.39
CA LEU A 134 -13.27 -2.83 -4.72
C LEU A 134 -14.65 -3.44 -4.43
N ALA A 135 -14.82 -4.71 -4.77
CA ALA A 135 -16.05 -5.44 -4.47
C ALA A 135 -16.25 -5.57 -2.95
N PRO A 136 -17.48 -5.49 -2.44
CA PRO A 136 -17.74 -5.75 -1.03
C PRO A 136 -17.44 -7.20 -0.64
N GLY A 137 -17.16 -7.44 0.64
CA GLY A 137 -16.91 -8.77 1.21
C GLY A 137 -15.73 -8.81 2.19
N ASP A 138 -15.30 -10.02 2.52
CA ASP A 138 -14.21 -10.24 3.48
C ASP A 138 -12.85 -10.19 2.79
N TYR A 139 -11.92 -9.41 3.35
CA TYR A 139 -10.57 -9.22 2.83
C TYR A 139 -9.51 -9.33 3.91
N THR A 140 -8.32 -9.73 3.49
CA THR A 140 -7.08 -9.50 4.24
C THR A 140 -6.35 -8.34 3.59
N PHE A 141 -5.95 -7.35 4.38
CA PHE A 141 -5.05 -6.29 3.97
C PHE A 141 -3.64 -6.58 4.50
N ARG A 142 -2.63 -6.21 3.72
CA ARG A 142 -1.20 -6.37 4.03
C ARG A 142 -0.54 -5.01 3.95
N VAL A 143 -0.16 -4.46 5.09
CA VAL A 143 0.62 -3.21 5.21
C VAL A 143 2.09 -3.58 5.29
N GLU A 144 2.90 -2.96 4.44
CA GLU A 144 4.32 -3.28 4.31
C GLU A 144 5.15 -2.01 4.32
N HIS A 145 6.24 -2.05 5.08
CA HIS A 145 7.36 -1.14 4.97
C HIS A 145 8.64 -1.94 4.71
N LEU A 146 9.43 -1.53 3.72
CA LEU A 146 10.67 -2.20 3.32
C LEU A 146 11.88 -1.40 3.78
N GLY A 147 12.54 -1.82 4.86
CA GLY A 147 13.77 -1.21 5.35
C GLY A 147 14.96 -1.53 4.44
N LEU A 148 15.63 -0.50 3.94
CA LEU A 148 16.69 -0.61 2.95
C LEU A 148 18.11 -0.35 3.51
N HIS A 149 18.25 -0.02 4.80
CA HIS A 149 19.51 0.39 5.43
C HIS A 149 20.65 -0.65 5.36
N VAL A 150 20.30 -1.92 5.11
CA VAL A 150 21.24 -3.03 4.89
C VAL A 150 20.96 -3.78 3.58
N ALA A 151 20.27 -3.16 2.63
CA ALA A 151 19.84 -3.78 1.38
C ALA A 151 20.86 -3.68 0.22
N GLN A 152 22.11 -3.29 0.49
CA GLN A 152 23.19 -3.23 -0.51
C GLN A 152 23.55 -4.62 -1.07
N SER A 153 23.17 -5.70 -0.37
CA SER A 153 23.40 -7.08 -0.75
C SER A 153 22.09 -7.88 -0.82
N ALA A 154 22.06 -8.87 -1.70
CA ALA A 154 20.91 -9.74 -1.90
C ALA A 154 20.47 -10.37 -0.55
N GLY A 155 19.20 -10.18 -0.21
CA GLY A 155 18.61 -10.70 1.03
C GLY A 155 18.82 -9.84 2.27
N GLY A 156 19.52 -8.72 2.17
CA GLY A 156 19.71 -7.78 3.28
C GLY A 156 18.48 -6.94 3.59
N ALA A 157 17.59 -6.70 2.62
CA ALA A 157 16.36 -5.94 2.82
C ALA A 157 15.47 -6.53 3.92
N GLN A 158 14.81 -5.64 4.67
CA GLN A 158 14.02 -6.00 5.84
C GLN A 158 12.54 -5.63 5.63
N PHE A 159 11.69 -6.63 5.43
CA PHE A 159 10.26 -6.45 5.25
C PHE A 159 9.53 -6.44 6.59
N TYR A 160 8.98 -5.30 6.96
CA TYR A 160 8.08 -5.13 8.11
C TYR A 160 6.65 -5.20 7.62
N ILE A 161 6.00 -6.33 7.89
CA ILE A 161 4.70 -6.67 7.32
C ILE A 161 3.72 -6.88 8.46
N ARG A 162 2.53 -6.26 8.33
CA ARG A 162 1.40 -6.53 9.22
C ARG A 162 0.14 -6.74 8.40
N CYS A 163 -0.58 -7.82 8.70
CA CYS A 163 -1.89 -8.09 8.12
C CYS A 163 -3.02 -7.75 9.08
N PHE A 164 -4.15 -7.32 8.53
CA PHE A 164 -5.40 -7.17 9.24
C PHE A 164 -6.56 -7.68 8.39
N ASP A 165 -7.61 -8.17 9.05
CA ASP A 165 -8.84 -8.62 8.38
C ASP A 165 -9.88 -7.50 8.41
N ALA A 166 -10.61 -7.35 7.32
CA ALA A 166 -11.68 -6.37 7.20
C ALA A 166 -12.88 -6.89 6.41
N VAL A 167 -14.06 -6.36 6.73
CA VAL A 167 -15.27 -6.48 5.92
C VAL A 167 -15.42 -5.19 5.13
N VAL A 168 -15.28 -5.26 3.81
CA VAL A 168 -15.44 -4.12 2.91
C VAL A 168 -16.92 -3.96 2.52
N THR A 169 -17.46 -2.76 2.68
CA THR A 169 -18.84 -2.41 2.34
C THR A 169 -18.91 -1.41 1.19
N GLY A 170 -20.04 -1.39 0.47
CA GLY A 170 -20.22 -0.56 -0.72
C GLY A 170 -19.30 -0.98 -1.87
N GLY A 171 -18.88 -0.01 -2.69
CA GLY A 171 -17.81 -0.18 -3.67
C GLY A 171 -18.27 -0.55 -5.08
N GLY A 172 -17.53 -1.44 -5.73
CA GLY A 172 -17.77 -1.90 -7.10
C GLY A 172 -17.88 -3.42 -7.20
N SER A 173 -17.29 -3.98 -8.25
CA SER A 173 -17.25 -5.43 -8.50
C SER A 173 -15.84 -5.96 -8.77
N SER A 174 -14.82 -5.11 -8.67
CA SER A 174 -13.44 -5.47 -9.01
C SER A 174 -12.68 -6.04 -7.82
N THR A 175 -11.74 -6.95 -8.07
CA THR A 175 -10.70 -7.39 -7.11
C THR A 175 -9.33 -6.78 -7.39
N GLY A 176 -9.26 -5.85 -8.35
CA GLY A 176 -8.03 -5.18 -8.76
C GLY A 176 -7.23 -5.96 -9.81
N SER A 177 -6.56 -5.24 -10.72
CA SER A 177 -5.54 -5.78 -11.62
C SER A 177 -4.41 -4.75 -11.85
N PRO A 178 -3.12 -5.15 -11.87
CA PRO A 178 -2.62 -6.52 -11.76
C PRO A 178 -2.71 -7.11 -10.33
N GLN A 179 -2.61 -8.44 -10.23
CA GLN A 179 -2.52 -9.18 -8.97
C GLN A 179 -1.24 -10.03 -8.94
N VAL A 180 -0.74 -10.31 -7.73
CA VAL A 180 0.44 -11.15 -7.48
C VAL A 180 0.19 -12.13 -6.33
N GLN A 181 1.11 -13.06 -6.11
CA GLN A 181 1.05 -14.03 -5.03
C GLN A 181 2.16 -13.79 -4.02
N PHE A 182 1.90 -14.06 -2.74
CA PHE A 182 2.92 -14.10 -1.70
C PHE A 182 2.97 -15.51 -1.08
N PRO A 183 4.13 -16.19 -1.05
CA PRO A 183 5.38 -15.85 -1.76
C PRO A 183 5.24 -15.87 -3.29
N GLY A 184 6.18 -15.23 -4.00
CA GLY A 184 6.26 -15.22 -5.47
C GLY A 184 6.42 -13.82 -6.09
N ALA A 185 5.87 -12.78 -5.47
CA ALA A 185 5.95 -11.42 -6.00
C ALA A 185 7.35 -10.79 -5.91
N TYR A 186 8.19 -11.26 -4.99
CA TYR A 186 9.52 -10.72 -4.71
C TYR A 186 10.58 -11.83 -4.76
N SER A 187 11.80 -11.43 -5.09
CA SER A 187 13.03 -12.20 -4.92
C SER A 187 14.09 -11.35 -4.22
N THR A 188 15.17 -11.97 -3.73
CA THR A 188 16.31 -11.25 -3.14
C THR A 188 17.04 -10.33 -4.12
N THR A 189 16.73 -10.44 -5.42
CA THR A 189 17.33 -9.68 -6.53
C THR A 189 16.32 -8.78 -7.24
N THR A 190 15.08 -8.66 -6.75
CA THR A 190 14.12 -7.69 -7.28
C THR A 190 14.73 -6.28 -7.15
N PRO A 191 14.77 -5.43 -8.19
CA PRO A 191 15.57 -4.20 -8.18
C PRO A 191 15.28 -3.20 -7.05
N GLY A 192 14.06 -3.17 -6.50
CA GLY A 192 13.76 -2.35 -5.30
C GLY A 192 14.04 -3.10 -3.98
N VAL A 193 14.14 -4.42 -4.00
CA VAL A 193 14.47 -5.22 -2.81
C VAL A 193 15.98 -5.21 -2.55
N ILE A 194 16.81 -5.27 -3.59
CA ILE A 194 18.26 -5.02 -3.46
C ILE A 194 18.56 -3.58 -3.90
N TRP A 195 18.87 -2.71 -2.94
CA TRP A 195 19.11 -1.30 -3.20
C TRP A 195 20.17 -0.74 -2.25
N ASP A 196 21.20 -0.11 -2.81
CA ASP A 196 22.18 0.63 -2.02
C ASP A 196 21.77 2.10 -1.92
N MET A 197 21.03 2.44 -0.86
CA MET A 197 20.54 3.80 -0.63
C MET A 197 21.64 4.85 -0.38
N TYR A 198 22.87 4.41 -0.11
CA TYR A 198 23.99 5.27 0.26
C TYR A 198 24.83 5.67 -0.95
N SER A 199 24.91 4.81 -1.96
CA SER A 199 25.67 5.06 -3.19
C SER A 199 24.80 5.36 -4.41
N SER A 200 23.51 5.00 -4.38
CA SER A 200 22.59 5.18 -5.50
C SER A 200 21.81 6.49 -5.40
N ASN A 201 21.33 6.97 -6.56
CA ASN A 201 20.39 8.09 -6.58
C ASN A 201 18.99 7.63 -6.14
N ASN A 202 18.61 7.92 -4.89
CA ASN A 202 17.31 7.53 -4.34
C ASN A 202 16.12 8.11 -5.14
N ALA A 203 16.28 9.22 -5.86
CA ALA A 203 15.24 9.74 -6.75
C ALA A 203 14.93 8.82 -7.95
N ALA A 204 15.82 7.87 -8.24
CA ALA A 204 15.66 6.85 -9.27
C ALA A 204 15.27 5.48 -8.70
N TYR A 205 14.85 5.41 -7.42
CA TYR A 205 14.50 4.15 -6.77
C TYR A 205 13.43 3.39 -7.56
N PRO A 206 13.70 2.13 -7.96
CA PRO A 206 12.77 1.35 -8.75
C PRO A 206 11.60 0.83 -7.89
N ARG A 207 10.42 0.77 -8.49
CA ARG A 207 9.29 0.06 -7.90
C ARG A 207 9.66 -1.38 -7.55
N TYR A 208 9.19 -1.85 -6.40
CA TYR A 208 9.25 -3.25 -6.01
C TYR A 208 7.84 -3.88 -6.11
N GLY A 209 7.74 -5.06 -6.71
CA GLY A 209 6.45 -5.69 -6.99
C GLY A 209 5.64 -5.05 -8.12
N PRO A 210 4.34 -5.38 -8.24
CA PRO A 210 3.50 -4.92 -9.34
C PRO A 210 3.18 -3.43 -9.21
N ALA A 211 2.71 -2.81 -10.29
CA ALA A 211 2.08 -1.49 -10.20
C ALA A 211 0.87 -1.49 -9.25
N VAL A 212 0.46 -0.31 -8.76
CA VAL A 212 -0.82 -0.15 -8.07
C VAL A 212 -1.95 -0.60 -9.01
N ALA A 213 -2.83 -1.44 -8.49
CA ALA A 213 -3.90 -2.06 -9.24
C ALA A 213 -5.02 -1.07 -9.56
N SER A 214 -5.63 -1.24 -10.73
CA SER A 214 -6.86 -0.55 -11.13
C SER A 214 -8.08 -1.32 -10.66
N PHE A 215 -9.06 -0.61 -10.09
CA PHE A 215 -10.31 -1.18 -9.57
C PHE A 215 -11.55 -0.74 -10.36
N GLY A 216 -11.39 0.09 -11.40
CA GLY A 216 -12.52 0.74 -12.06
C GLY A 216 -13.23 1.75 -11.15
N SER A 217 -14.26 2.44 -11.68
CA SER A 217 -15.08 3.36 -10.87
C SER A 217 -16.14 2.57 -10.08
N GLY A 218 -16.25 2.84 -8.78
CA GLY A 218 -17.31 2.28 -7.94
C GLY A 218 -18.65 2.87 -8.32
N GLY A 219 -19.54 2.06 -8.89
CA GLY A 219 -20.90 2.48 -9.18
C GLY A 219 -21.73 2.50 -7.89
N GLY A 220 -21.83 3.66 -7.24
CA GLY A 220 -22.77 3.88 -6.15
C GLY A 220 -24.20 3.71 -6.65
N SER A 221 -24.74 2.50 -6.56
CA SER A 221 -26.13 2.19 -6.88
C SER A 221 -26.95 2.24 -5.60
N THR A 222 -27.48 3.43 -5.26
CA THR A 222 -28.63 3.52 -4.36
C THR A 222 -29.85 2.98 -5.09
N GLY A 223 -30.35 1.83 -4.66
CA GLY A 223 -31.56 1.23 -5.18
C GLY A 223 -32.78 2.14 -4.96
N GLY A 224 -33.50 2.44 -6.04
CA GLY A 224 -34.82 3.03 -6.04
C GLY A 224 -35.74 2.15 -6.90
N ASN A 225 -36.65 1.44 -6.23
CA ASN A 225 -37.70 0.64 -6.84
C ASN A 225 -38.73 1.57 -7.49
N GLY A 226 -39.10 1.33 -8.74
CA GLY A 226 -40.13 2.09 -9.45
C GLY A 226 -40.22 1.67 -10.91
N GLY A 227 -41.09 0.71 -11.21
CA GLY A 227 -41.35 0.26 -12.57
C GLY A 227 -42.07 1.31 -13.41
N GLY A 228 -41.89 1.22 -14.73
CA GLY A 228 -42.75 1.89 -15.69
C GLY A 228 -42.07 2.40 -16.96
N VAL A 229 -42.31 1.65 -18.05
CA VAL A 229 -42.51 2.14 -19.43
C VAL A 229 -41.26 2.39 -20.29
N THR A 230 -41.11 1.49 -21.26
CA THR A 230 -40.31 1.56 -22.49
C THR A 230 -40.63 2.82 -23.29
N THR A 231 -39.64 3.68 -23.54
CA THR A 231 -39.67 4.67 -24.62
C THR A 231 -38.28 4.84 -25.20
N THR A 232 -38.13 4.43 -26.46
CA THR A 232 -36.92 4.55 -27.27
C THR A 232 -36.69 6.03 -27.60
N THR A 233 -35.70 6.67 -26.97
CA THR A 233 -35.18 7.97 -27.41
C THR A 233 -33.68 7.84 -27.61
N ARG A 234 -33.29 7.87 -28.89
CA ARG A 234 -31.90 7.93 -29.33
C ARG A 234 -31.41 9.35 -29.08
N THR A 235 -30.72 9.54 -27.96
CA THR A 235 -30.06 10.79 -27.60
C THR A 235 -28.56 10.56 -27.69
N THR A 236 -27.91 11.33 -28.55
CA THR A 236 -26.46 11.37 -28.73
C THR A 236 -25.76 11.54 -27.39
N THR A 237 -24.89 10.58 -27.08
CA THR A 237 -23.99 10.53 -25.94
C THR A 237 -23.10 11.77 -25.93
N VAL A 238 -23.47 12.76 -25.13
CA VAL A 238 -22.52 13.78 -24.67
C VAL A 238 -21.51 13.05 -23.79
N ALA A 239 -20.27 12.99 -24.26
CA ALA A 239 -19.13 12.45 -23.53
C ALA A 239 -18.96 13.17 -22.18
N PRO A 240 -18.45 12.50 -21.14
CA PRO A 240 -18.21 13.13 -19.85
C PRO A 240 -17.26 14.33 -20.01
N THR A 241 -17.68 15.47 -19.49
CA THR A 241 -17.10 16.82 -19.69
C THR A 241 -15.66 17.00 -19.17
N ASN A 242 -15.02 15.93 -18.69
CA ASN A 242 -13.72 16.00 -18.01
C ASN A 242 -12.64 15.11 -18.65
N CYS A 243 -12.88 14.49 -19.81
CA CYS A 243 -11.83 13.77 -20.56
C CYS A 243 -11.34 14.58 -21.76
N ALA A 244 -10.05 14.50 -22.05
CA ALA A 244 -9.43 15.16 -23.19
C ALA A 244 -10.01 14.62 -24.51
N ALA A 245 -10.27 15.53 -25.45
CA ALA A 245 -10.73 15.18 -26.79
C ALA A 245 -9.69 14.33 -27.54
N LYS A 246 -10.10 13.66 -28.61
CA LYS A 246 -9.15 13.00 -29.53
C LYS A 246 -8.12 14.03 -29.99
N TYR A 247 -6.84 13.67 -29.90
CA TYR A 247 -5.63 14.50 -30.08
C TYR A 247 -5.35 15.52 -28.96
N GLY A 248 -6.14 15.56 -27.89
CA GLY A 248 -5.89 16.36 -26.70
C GLY A 248 -4.85 15.74 -25.77
N GLN A 249 -4.18 16.59 -24.98
CA GLN A 249 -3.23 16.13 -23.96
C GLN A 249 -3.96 15.46 -22.80
N CYS A 250 -3.47 14.28 -22.42
CA CYS A 250 -4.05 13.44 -21.38
C CYS A 250 -3.03 13.05 -20.29
N GLY A 251 -1.84 13.65 -20.30
CA GLY A 251 -0.78 13.34 -19.35
C GLY A 251 0.54 14.02 -19.66
N GLY A 252 1.51 13.83 -18.77
CA GLY A 252 2.83 14.44 -18.81
C GLY A 252 3.24 14.99 -17.45
N ILE A 253 4.54 15.04 -17.16
CA ILE A 253 5.07 15.71 -15.96
C ILE A 253 4.60 17.17 -15.94
N GLY A 254 3.96 17.58 -14.84
CA GLY A 254 3.42 18.93 -14.67
C GLY A 254 2.03 19.16 -15.28
N TRP A 255 1.42 18.17 -15.92
CA TRP A 255 0.07 18.28 -16.48
C TRP A 255 -0.99 18.27 -15.37
N THR A 256 -1.83 19.32 -15.31
CA THR A 256 -2.93 19.46 -14.34
C THR A 256 -4.31 19.30 -14.98
N GLY A 257 -4.37 18.93 -16.26
CA GLY A 257 -5.61 18.74 -17.00
C GLY A 257 -6.13 17.30 -16.96
N PRO A 258 -7.08 16.95 -17.84
CA PRO A 258 -7.64 15.60 -17.92
C PRO A 258 -6.60 14.51 -18.05
N THR A 259 -6.77 13.41 -17.33
CA THR A 259 -5.91 12.21 -17.42
C THR A 259 -6.61 11.03 -18.13
N CYS A 260 -7.76 11.31 -18.74
CA CYS A 260 -8.57 10.36 -19.51
C CYS A 260 -8.88 10.91 -20.91
N CYS A 261 -9.22 10.02 -21.85
CA CYS A 261 -9.60 10.36 -23.21
C CYS A 261 -11.08 10.13 -23.46
N GLN A 262 -11.68 10.94 -24.33
CA GLN A 262 -13.04 10.69 -24.82
C GLN A 262 -13.16 9.30 -25.44
N SER A 263 -14.36 8.74 -25.39
CA SER A 263 -14.65 7.39 -25.88
C SER A 263 -14.17 7.22 -27.33
N GLY A 264 -13.40 6.16 -27.60
CA GLY A 264 -12.80 5.89 -28.90
C GLY A 264 -11.36 6.38 -29.09
N SER A 265 -10.70 6.85 -28.02
CA SER A 265 -9.26 7.19 -28.02
C SER A 265 -8.60 6.72 -26.72
N THR A 266 -7.29 6.47 -26.78
CA THR A 266 -6.48 6.00 -25.65
C THR A 266 -5.36 7.00 -25.36
N CYS A 267 -5.08 7.25 -24.08
CA CYS A 267 -3.99 8.12 -23.70
C CYS A 267 -2.64 7.44 -23.95
N ASN A 268 -1.91 7.86 -24.96
CA ASN A 268 -0.62 7.31 -25.34
C ASN A 268 0.51 8.29 -24.99
N ALA A 269 1.52 7.82 -24.27
CA ALA A 269 2.66 8.66 -23.88
C ALA A 269 3.60 8.86 -25.07
N SER A 270 3.84 10.12 -25.46
CA SER A 270 4.83 10.48 -26.50
C SER A 270 6.15 10.98 -25.92
N GLY A 271 6.25 11.08 -24.58
CA GLY A 271 7.45 11.43 -23.84
C GLY A 271 7.13 11.67 -22.36
N SER A 272 8.15 12.00 -21.57
CA SER A 272 7.98 12.22 -20.11
C SER A 272 7.07 13.40 -19.77
N TYR A 273 7.00 14.40 -20.65
CA TYR A 273 6.22 15.63 -20.43
C TYR A 273 4.91 15.68 -21.22
N TYR A 274 4.59 14.66 -22.03
CA TYR A 274 3.44 14.72 -22.93
C TYR A 274 2.85 13.34 -23.24
N SER A 275 1.55 13.21 -23.02
CA SER A 275 0.72 12.10 -23.47
C SER A 275 -0.50 12.62 -24.22
N GLN A 276 -0.91 11.96 -25.29
CA GLN A 276 -1.99 12.39 -26.18
C GLN A 276 -3.06 11.31 -26.34
N CYS A 277 -4.32 11.73 -26.42
CA CYS A 277 -5.42 10.87 -26.82
C CYS A 277 -5.34 10.54 -28.32
N ILE A 278 -5.11 9.28 -28.67
CA ILE A 278 -5.09 8.81 -30.07
C ILE A 278 -6.02 7.61 -30.28
#